data_AF-A0A7L4UPY9-F1
#
_entry.id   AF-A0A7L4UPY9-F1
#
_cell.length_a   1.000
_cell.length_b   1.000
_cell.length_c   1.000
_cell.angle_alpha   90.00
_cell.angle_beta   90.00
_cell.angle_gamma   90.00
#
_symmetry.space_group_name_H-M   'P 1'
#
loop_
_entity.id
_entity.type
_entity.pdbx_description
1 polymer ?
#
loop_
_entity_poly.entity_id
_entity_poly.type
_entity_poly.pdbx_seq_one_letter_code
_entity_poly.pdbx_strand_id
1 'polypeptide(L)'
;MDINQLKNVWKEQKTTSFSREQILAMLKRKSSSVAKWIFYISLGEFIFWILFSLLLPESSLKLNNSSEFFVTAISVVNYIVIIGFIILFFINFKKIKVEQNVSELLANIFRLRKTVRYYIIYNLAMFVLSVILSTWWILIYDSEAINIPSNVKNNTAFWLGLVFAVFTVTLIIVISLYFFYRLLYGFLLRRLKKNYEELKQLQ
;
A
#
# COMPACT_ATOMS: atom_id res chain seq x y z
N MET A 1 -28.91 -45.79 9.25
CA MET A 1 -29.10 -44.42 9.76
C MET A 1 -30.25 -43.84 8.97
N ASP A 2 -31.43 -43.76 9.57
CA ASP A 2 -32.68 -43.49 8.87
C ASP A 2 -32.85 -42.00 8.55
N ILE A 3 -33.38 -41.67 7.37
CA ILE A 3 -33.62 -40.28 6.93
C ILE A 3 -34.49 -39.51 7.95
N ASN A 4 -35.38 -40.22 8.65
CA ASN A 4 -36.22 -39.65 9.69
C ASN A 4 -35.42 -39.22 10.94
N GLN A 5 -34.32 -39.92 11.26
CA GLN A 5 -33.43 -39.53 12.35
C GLN A 5 -32.63 -38.27 11.97
N LEU A 6 -32.14 -38.20 10.73
CA LEU A 6 -31.48 -37.01 10.19
C LEU A 6 -32.42 -35.79 10.17
N LYS A 7 -33.70 -35.99 9.82
CA LYS A 7 -34.73 -34.92 9.80
C LYS A 7 -35.03 -34.37 11.20
N ASN A 8 -35.04 -35.23 12.21
CA ASN A 8 -35.23 -34.81 13.61
C ASN A 8 -33.99 -34.08 14.15
N VAL A 9 -32.79 -34.59 13.87
CA VAL A 9 -31.53 -33.89 14.20
C VAL A 9 -31.43 -32.52 13.50
N TRP A 10 -31.90 -32.41 12.25
CA TRP A 10 -31.96 -31.14 11.52
C TRP A 10 -32.98 -30.16 12.10
N LYS A 11 -34.12 -30.65 12.61
CA LYS A 11 -35.14 -29.81 13.28
C LYS A 11 -34.72 -29.38 14.68
N GLU A 12 -33.93 -30.20 15.37
CA GLU A 12 -33.41 -29.92 16.71
C GLU A 12 -32.08 -29.15 16.71
N GLN A 13 -31.49 -28.89 15.53
CA GLN A 13 -30.47 -27.86 15.41
C GLN A 13 -31.10 -26.54 15.82
N LYS A 14 -30.84 -26.15 17.08
CA LYS A 14 -30.92 -24.76 17.51
C LYS A 14 -30.04 -23.99 16.54
N THR A 15 -30.64 -23.41 15.52
CA THR A 15 -30.02 -22.34 14.76
C THR A 15 -29.71 -21.31 15.80
N THR A 16 -28.44 -21.22 16.21
CA THR A 16 -28.00 -20.14 17.08
C THR A 16 -28.22 -18.88 16.29
N SER A 17 -29.40 -18.27 16.46
CA SER A 17 -29.71 -16.97 15.93
C SER A 17 -28.74 -16.03 16.62
N PHE A 18 -27.60 -15.78 15.96
CA PHE A 18 -26.65 -14.81 16.45
C PHE A 18 -27.42 -13.50 16.62
N SER A 19 -27.43 -12.95 17.83
CA SER A 19 -28.12 -11.67 18.06
C SER A 19 -27.49 -10.62 17.15
N ARG A 20 -28.27 -9.61 16.75
CA ARG A 20 -27.76 -8.50 15.95
C ARG A 20 -26.48 -7.92 16.55
N GLU A 21 -26.39 -7.81 17.88
CA GLU A 21 -25.18 -7.31 18.54
C GLU A 21 -23.97 -8.25 18.35
N GLN A 22 -24.17 -9.56 18.32
CA GLN A 22 -23.09 -10.54 18.13
C GLN A 22 -22.55 -10.52 16.69
N ILE A 23 -23.43 -10.48 15.68
CA ILE A 23 -23.01 -10.36 14.28
C ILE A 23 -22.26 -9.03 14.07
N LEU A 24 -22.75 -7.95 14.67
CA LEU A 24 -22.12 -6.63 14.61
C LEU A 24 -20.77 -6.58 15.34
N ALA A 25 -20.66 -7.22 16.51
CA ALA A 25 -19.40 -7.34 17.24
C ALA A 25 -18.36 -8.11 16.41
N MET A 26 -18.77 -9.19 15.74
CA MET A 26 -17.90 -9.97 14.85
C MET A 26 -17.46 -9.16 13.62
N LEU A 27 -18.37 -8.42 12.99
CA LEU A 27 -18.06 -7.58 11.83
C LEU A 27 -17.07 -6.45 12.19
N LYS A 28 -17.33 -5.77 13.32
CA LYS A 28 -16.45 -4.71 13.87
C LYS A 28 -15.05 -5.24 14.14
N ARG A 29 -14.95 -6.42 14.78
CA ARG A 29 -13.66 -7.09 15.08
C ARG A 29 -12.89 -7.45 13.80
N LYS A 30 -13.57 -7.98 12.79
CA LYS A 30 -12.94 -8.39 11.51
C LYS A 30 -12.48 -7.18 10.71
N SER A 31 -13.30 -6.14 10.63
CA SER A 31 -13.00 -4.88 9.93
C SER A 31 -11.85 -4.09 10.58
N SER A 32 -11.82 -4.06 11.91
CA SER A 32 -10.70 -3.44 12.64
C SER A 32 -9.39 -4.19 12.40
N SER A 33 -9.42 -5.52 12.28
CA SER A 33 -8.23 -6.32 11.95
C SER A 33 -7.64 -5.95 10.58
N VAL A 34 -8.50 -5.76 9.56
CA VAL A 34 -8.09 -5.26 8.24
C VAL A 34 -7.38 -3.92 8.33
N ALA A 35 -7.98 -2.96 9.04
CA ALA A 35 -7.41 -1.64 9.20
C ALA A 35 -6.06 -1.67 9.97
N LYS A 36 -5.93 -2.56 10.96
CA LYS A 36 -4.66 -2.78 11.69
C LYS A 36 -3.56 -3.30 10.77
N TRP A 37 -3.86 -4.30 9.94
CA TRP A 37 -2.87 -4.86 9.02
C TRP A 37 -2.36 -3.82 8.03
N ILE A 38 -3.26 -3.02 7.47
CA ILE A 38 -2.84 -1.94 6.56
C ILE A 38 -2.00 -0.89 7.29
N PHE A 39 -2.37 -0.50 8.52
CA PHE A 39 -1.57 0.41 9.34
C PHE A 39 -0.16 -0.13 9.58
N TYR A 40 -0.02 -1.40 9.95
CA TYR A 40 1.29 -2.03 10.18
C TYR A 40 2.14 -2.09 8.91
N ILE A 41 1.52 -2.35 7.75
CA ILE A 41 2.24 -2.33 6.47
C ILE A 41 2.75 -0.92 6.16
N SER A 42 1.92 0.12 6.30
CA SER A 42 2.34 1.51 6.08
C SER A 42 3.44 1.96 7.06
N LEU A 43 3.36 1.52 8.32
CA LEU A 43 4.38 1.79 9.32
C LEU A 43 5.70 1.08 9.00
N GLY A 44 5.63 -0.20 8.58
CA GLY A 44 6.78 -0.99 8.17
C GLY A 44 7.47 -0.39 6.94
N GLU A 45 6.71 0.10 5.96
CA GLU A 45 7.23 0.78 4.78
C GLU A 45 7.99 2.05 5.15
N PHE A 46 7.44 2.88 6.05
CA PHE A 46 8.12 4.09 6.52
C PHE A 46 9.43 3.80 7.23
N ILE A 47 9.43 2.82 8.15
CA ILE A 47 10.64 2.38 8.86
C ILE A 47 11.66 1.82 7.86
N PHE A 48 11.20 1.04 6.88
CA PHE A 48 12.05 0.51 5.82
C PHE A 48 12.72 1.63 5.02
N TRP A 49 11.99 2.68 4.62
CA TRP A 49 12.57 3.83 3.91
C TRP A 49 13.62 4.57 4.75
N ILE A 50 13.38 4.76 6.05
CA ILE A 50 14.36 5.38 6.95
C ILE A 50 15.62 4.53 7.06
N LEU A 51 15.47 3.22 7.32
CA LEU A 51 16.61 2.31 7.44
C LEU A 51 17.39 2.21 6.13
N PHE A 52 16.69 2.13 4.99
CA PHE A 52 17.30 2.13 3.68
C PHE A 52 18.11 3.40 3.43
N SER A 53 17.58 4.57 3.82
CA SER A 53 18.29 5.84 3.73
C SER A 53 19.54 5.90 4.62
N LEU A 54 19.52 5.29 5.81
CA LEU A 54 20.66 5.26 6.73
C LEU A 54 21.75 4.27 6.31
N LEU A 55 21.37 3.18 5.63
CA LEU A 55 22.30 2.15 5.14
C LEU A 55 22.99 2.56 3.84
N LEU A 56 22.44 3.53 3.10
CA LEU A 56 23.08 4.07 1.90
C LEU A 56 24.30 4.92 2.31
N PRO A 57 25.51 4.60 1.83
CA PRO A 57 26.69 5.40 2.12
C PRO A 57 26.51 6.82 1.56
N GLU A 58 26.81 7.84 2.37
CA GLU A 58 26.79 9.27 1.97
C GLU A 58 27.66 9.56 0.73
N SER A 59 28.59 8.67 0.40
CA SER A 59 29.50 8.80 -0.75
C SER A 59 28.88 8.52 -2.12
N SER A 60 27.58 8.20 -2.20
CA SER A 60 27.00 7.66 -3.43
C SER A 60 26.65 8.68 -4.51
N LEU A 61 26.55 9.98 -4.21
CA LEU A 61 26.39 11.03 -5.21
C LEU A 61 27.02 12.34 -4.69
N LYS A 62 28.23 12.69 -5.13
CA LYS A 62 28.76 14.05 -4.98
C LYS A 62 27.96 14.98 -5.89
N LEU A 63 26.77 15.35 -5.44
CA LEU A 63 25.93 16.33 -6.09
C LEU A 63 26.58 17.71 -5.90
N ASN A 64 26.56 18.55 -6.93
CA ASN A 64 27.00 19.94 -6.77
C ASN A 64 26.05 20.65 -5.77
N ASN A 65 26.53 21.64 -5.01
CA ASN A 65 25.79 22.25 -3.87
C ASN A 65 24.35 22.68 -4.22
N SER A 66 24.12 23.14 -5.46
CA SER A 66 22.81 23.56 -5.95
C SER A 66 21.82 22.39 -6.08
N SER A 67 22.31 21.22 -6.49
CA SER A 67 21.51 20.03 -6.80
C SER A 67 21.22 19.21 -5.56
N GLU A 68 22.13 19.21 -4.57
CA GLU A 68 21.86 18.68 -3.23
C GLU A 68 20.63 19.34 -2.61
N PHE A 69 20.55 20.68 -2.67
CA PHE A 69 19.41 21.40 -2.12
C PHE A 69 18.07 20.98 -2.72
N PHE A 70 17.99 20.82 -4.06
CA PHE A 70 16.75 20.38 -4.72
C PHE A 70 16.36 18.95 -4.35
N VAL A 71 17.32 18.03 -4.30
CA VAL A 71 17.09 16.63 -3.92
C VAL A 71 16.65 16.55 -2.46
N THR A 72 17.30 17.27 -1.55
CA THR A 72 16.92 17.34 -0.14
C THR A 72 15.53 17.95 0.02
N ALA A 73 15.20 19.03 -0.69
CA ALA A 73 13.88 19.66 -0.62
C ALA A 73 12.76 18.71 -1.07
N ILE A 74 12.95 17.99 -2.18
CA ILE A 74 12.01 16.97 -2.68
C ILE A 74 11.82 15.85 -1.66
N SER A 75 12.91 15.36 -1.05
CA SER A 75 12.85 14.33 -0.02
C SER A 75 12.09 14.78 1.22
N VAL A 76 12.33 16.00 1.69
CA VAL A 76 11.62 16.59 2.85
C VAL A 76 10.13 16.71 2.56
N VAL A 77 9.74 17.21 1.39
CA VAL A 77 8.33 17.29 0.97
C VAL A 77 7.70 15.89 0.95
N ASN A 78 8.41 14.89 0.42
CA ASN A 78 7.92 13.52 0.38
C ASN A 78 7.67 12.97 1.80
N TYR A 79 8.60 13.16 2.72
CA TYR A 79 8.42 12.76 4.12
C TYR A 79 7.22 13.47 4.78
N ILE A 80 7.02 14.77 4.52
CA ILE A 80 5.85 15.50 5.03
C ILE A 80 4.55 14.89 4.50
N VAL A 81 4.49 14.56 3.21
CA VAL A 81 3.30 13.93 2.61
C VAL A 81 3.04 12.54 3.23
N ILE A 82 4.08 11.72 3.40
CA ILE A 82 3.97 10.40 4.03
C ILE A 82 3.45 10.53 5.47
N ILE A 83 4.02 11.45 6.27
CA ILE A 83 3.54 11.72 7.64
C ILE A 83 2.08 12.16 7.63
N GLY A 84 1.68 13.03 6.69
CA GLY A 84 0.29 13.42 6.49
C GLY A 84 -0.63 12.23 6.24
N PHE A 85 -0.22 11.29 5.39
CA PHE A 85 -0.96 10.05 5.16
C PHE A 85 -1.03 9.16 6.41
N ILE A 86 0.04 9.05 7.20
CA ILE A 86 0.06 8.29 8.47
C ILE A 86 -0.95 8.91 9.46
N ILE A 87 -0.96 10.23 9.61
CA ILE A 87 -1.92 10.93 10.48
C ILE A 87 -3.35 10.70 10.00
N LEU A 88 -3.61 10.84 8.70
CA LEU A 88 -4.93 10.61 8.13
C LEU A 88 -5.37 9.16 8.36
N PHE A 89 -4.45 8.21 8.24
CA PHE A 89 -4.68 6.80 8.53
C PHE A 89 -5.04 6.59 9.99
N PHE A 90 -4.28 7.20 10.90
CA PHE A 90 -4.50 7.10 12.34
C PHE A 90 -5.85 7.70 12.76
N ILE A 91 -6.24 8.85 12.21
CA ILE A 91 -7.54 9.47 12.45
C ILE A 91 -8.67 8.54 11.97
N ASN A 92 -8.56 8.01 10.75
CA ASN A 92 -9.56 7.09 10.20
C ASN A 92 -9.62 5.77 10.99
N PHE A 93 -8.48 5.28 11.49
CA PHE A 93 -8.40 4.11 12.35
C PHE A 93 -9.04 4.35 13.72
N LYS A 94 -8.75 5.49 14.36
CA LYS A 94 -9.32 5.85 15.66
C LYS A 94 -10.84 6.03 15.58
N LYS A 95 -11.35 6.59 14.48
CA LYS A 95 -12.80 6.68 14.20
C LYS A 95 -13.50 5.32 14.10
N ILE A 96 -12.79 4.26 13.71
CA ILE A 96 -13.35 2.89 13.68
C ILE A 96 -13.42 2.27 15.10
N LYS A 97 -12.69 2.81 16.08
CA LYS A 97 -12.62 2.29 17.46
C LYS A 97 -13.69 2.88 18.39
N VAL A 98 -14.21 4.08 18.12
CA VAL A 98 -15.17 4.77 18.99
C VAL A 98 -16.61 4.49 18.52
N GLU A 99 -17.49 4.23 19.47
CA GLU A 99 -18.93 3.93 19.36
C GLU A 99 -19.62 4.58 18.17
N GLN A 100 -20.02 3.80 17.15
CA GLN A 100 -20.83 4.30 16.05
C GLN A 100 -21.77 3.22 15.48
N ASN A 101 -22.91 3.69 14.98
CA ASN A 101 -23.88 2.92 14.21
C ASN A 101 -23.20 2.21 13.03
N VAL A 102 -23.74 1.05 12.66
CA VAL A 102 -23.17 0.13 11.64
C VAL A 102 -22.90 0.83 10.30
N SER A 103 -23.77 1.76 9.92
CA SER A 103 -23.67 2.57 8.70
C SER A 103 -22.43 3.47 8.70
N GLU A 104 -22.09 4.05 9.85
CA GLU A 104 -20.94 4.94 10.03
C GLU A 104 -19.62 4.16 10.00
N LEU A 105 -19.60 2.97 10.60
CA LEU A 105 -18.44 2.06 10.55
C LEU A 105 -18.13 1.66 9.10
N LEU A 106 -19.15 1.35 8.30
CA LEU A 106 -19.02 1.06 6.86
C LEU A 106 -18.53 2.27 6.06
N ALA A 107 -19.07 3.46 6.34
CA ALA A 107 -18.64 4.70 5.69
C ALA A 107 -17.16 5.01 5.98
N ASN A 108 -16.73 4.83 7.23
CA ASN A 108 -15.33 5.03 7.64
C ASN A 108 -14.39 4.00 6.99
N ILE A 109 -14.82 2.74 6.81
CA ILE A 109 -14.05 1.75 6.05
C ILE A 109 -13.93 2.13 4.58
N PHE A 110 -14.98 2.68 3.98
CA PHE A 110 -14.92 3.13 2.58
C PHE A 110 -13.99 4.34 2.41
N ARG A 111 -14.00 5.27 3.36
CA ARG A 111 -13.05 6.39 3.43
C ARG A 111 -11.62 5.91 3.61
N LEU A 112 -11.38 4.98 4.53
CA LEU A 112 -10.07 4.36 4.73
C LEU A 112 -9.55 3.77 3.42
N ARG A 113 -10.36 2.99 2.69
CA ARG A 113 -9.99 2.43 1.38
C ARG A 113 -9.57 3.49 0.36
N LYS A 114 -10.30 4.61 0.28
CA LYS A 114 -9.91 5.72 -0.59
C LYS A 114 -8.57 6.32 -0.16
N THR A 115 -8.39 6.58 1.13
CA THR A 115 -7.14 7.11 1.68
C THR A 115 -5.96 6.22 1.33
N VAL A 116 -6.07 4.90 1.50
CA VAL A 116 -4.94 4.01 1.19
C VAL A 116 -4.71 3.88 -0.31
N ARG A 117 -5.77 3.88 -1.12
CA ARG A 117 -5.63 3.91 -2.58
C ARG A 117 -4.85 5.15 -3.02
N TYR A 118 -5.18 6.32 -2.47
CA TYR A 118 -4.43 7.54 -2.75
C TYR A 118 -2.98 7.46 -2.27
N TYR A 119 -2.73 6.93 -1.07
CA TYR A 119 -1.37 6.71 -0.55
C TYR A 119 -0.53 5.83 -1.48
N ILE A 120 -1.08 4.70 -1.96
CA ILE A 120 -0.36 3.78 -2.85
C ILE A 120 -0.13 4.41 -4.22
N ILE A 121 -1.13 5.09 -4.79
CA ILE A 121 -0.98 5.78 -6.09
C ILE A 121 0.09 6.86 -5.97
N TYR A 122 0.09 7.63 -4.88
CA TYR A 122 1.11 8.64 -4.61
C TYR A 122 2.50 8.03 -4.51
N ASN A 123 2.70 6.99 -3.69
CA ASN A 123 4.01 6.33 -3.56
C ASN A 123 4.48 5.73 -4.89
N LEU A 124 3.59 5.10 -5.64
CA LEU A 124 3.90 4.53 -6.95
C LEU A 124 4.30 5.62 -7.95
N ALA A 125 3.58 6.74 -7.97
CA ALA A 125 3.92 7.89 -8.82
C ALA A 125 5.27 8.50 -8.42
N MET A 126 5.52 8.67 -7.11
CA MET A 126 6.81 9.16 -6.61
C MET A 126 7.95 8.21 -6.93
N PHE A 127 7.74 6.89 -6.87
CA PHE A 127 8.72 5.90 -7.26
C PHE A 127 9.09 6.03 -8.75
N VAL A 128 8.09 6.06 -9.63
CA VAL A 128 8.31 6.25 -11.08
C VAL A 128 9.00 7.58 -11.38
N LEU A 129 8.55 8.66 -10.74
CA LEU A 129 9.16 9.98 -10.89
C LEU A 129 10.63 9.98 -10.43
N SER A 130 10.93 9.32 -9.30
CA SER A 130 12.30 9.18 -8.79
C SER A 130 13.18 8.43 -9.78
N VAL A 131 12.71 7.33 -10.37
CA VAL A 131 13.46 6.58 -11.39
C VAL A 131 13.73 7.45 -12.62
N ILE A 132 12.75 8.22 -13.09
CA ILE A 132 12.91 9.12 -14.24
C ILE A 132 13.95 10.20 -13.95
N LEU A 133 13.84 10.88 -12.80
CA LEU A 133 14.77 11.94 -12.41
C LEU A 133 16.19 11.39 -12.21
N SER A 134 16.34 10.24 -11.56
CA SER A 134 17.66 9.60 -11.39
C SER A 134 18.26 9.18 -12.72
N THR A 135 17.46 8.62 -13.63
CA THR A 135 17.95 8.24 -14.98
C THR A 135 18.35 9.47 -15.78
N TRP A 136 17.55 10.53 -15.74
CA TRP A 136 17.84 11.80 -16.40
C TRP A 136 19.12 12.44 -15.85
N TRP A 137 19.32 12.40 -14.54
CA TRP A 137 20.51 12.88 -13.86
C TRP A 137 21.77 12.14 -14.33
N ILE A 138 21.74 10.81 -14.32
CA ILE A 138 22.83 9.95 -14.78
C ILE A 138 23.19 10.24 -16.25
N LEU A 139 22.20 10.42 -17.11
CA LEU A 139 22.42 10.66 -18.54
C LEU A 139 23.06 12.02 -18.85
N ILE A 140 22.74 13.07 -18.07
CA ILE A 140 23.18 14.45 -18.34
C ILE A 140 24.43 14.82 -17.56
N TYR A 141 24.45 14.52 -16.26
CA TYR A 141 25.45 15.05 -15.35
C TYR A 141 26.54 14.05 -15.02
N ASP A 142 26.28 12.75 -15.11
CA ASP A 142 27.19 11.78 -14.50
C ASP A 142 27.32 10.46 -15.25
N SER A 143 28.13 10.52 -16.32
CA SER A 143 28.67 9.33 -16.97
C SER A 143 29.93 8.79 -16.26
N GLU A 144 30.32 9.36 -15.11
CA GLU A 144 31.42 8.88 -14.23
C GLU A 144 30.93 8.22 -12.93
N ALA A 145 29.71 8.51 -12.46
CA ALA A 145 29.03 7.84 -11.34
C ALA A 145 28.89 6.34 -11.58
N ILE A 146 28.76 5.97 -12.85
CA ILE A 146 28.83 4.59 -13.28
C ILE A 146 30.26 4.43 -13.79
N ASN A 147 31.06 3.58 -13.13
CA ASN A 147 32.42 3.21 -13.54
C ASN A 147 32.42 2.45 -14.89
N ILE A 148 31.91 3.09 -15.94
CA ILE A 148 31.77 2.55 -17.28
C ILE A 148 33.11 2.77 -17.98
N PRO A 149 33.74 1.71 -18.50
CA PRO A 149 34.94 1.82 -19.30
C PRO A 149 34.76 2.83 -20.44
N SER A 150 35.77 3.68 -20.68
CA SER A 150 35.71 4.79 -21.64
C SER A 150 35.34 4.36 -23.06
N ASN A 151 35.68 3.13 -23.45
CA ASN A 151 35.31 2.51 -24.72
C ASN A 151 33.82 2.19 -24.87
N VAL A 152 33.07 2.15 -23.77
CA VAL A 152 31.62 1.89 -23.74
C VAL A 152 30.82 3.19 -23.56
N LYS A 153 31.44 4.23 -22.99
CA LYS A 153 30.83 5.54 -22.69
C LYS A 153 30.21 6.23 -23.91
N ASN A 154 30.86 6.11 -25.08
CA ASN A 154 30.37 6.67 -26.35
C ASN A 154 29.46 5.72 -27.17
N ASN A 155 29.19 4.51 -26.65
CA ASN A 155 28.35 3.56 -27.35
C ASN A 155 26.86 3.86 -27.10
N THR A 156 26.17 4.37 -28.11
CA THR A 156 24.72 4.67 -28.05
C THR A 156 23.88 3.43 -27.78
N ALA A 157 24.31 2.24 -28.25
CA ALA A 157 23.60 0.99 -27.99
C ALA A 157 23.65 0.58 -26.52
N PHE A 158 24.74 0.91 -25.81
CA PHE A 158 24.85 0.65 -24.38
C PHE A 158 23.84 1.48 -23.58
N TRP A 159 23.76 2.80 -23.85
CA TRP A 159 22.82 3.68 -23.16
C TRP A 159 21.35 3.33 -23.46
N LEU A 160 21.04 2.99 -24.72
CA LEU A 160 19.73 2.44 -25.10
C LEU A 160 19.39 1.15 -24.32
N GLY A 161 20.35 0.24 -24.20
CA GLY A 161 20.22 -0.99 -23.42
C GLY A 161 19.99 -0.72 -21.92
N LEU A 162 20.72 0.23 -21.35
CA LEU A 162 20.57 0.63 -19.94
C LEU A 162 19.18 1.22 -19.67
N VAL A 163 18.72 2.16 -20.51
CA VAL A 163 17.38 2.75 -20.39
C VAL A 163 16.31 1.67 -20.52
N PHE A 164 16.47 0.74 -21.46
CA PHE A 164 15.54 -0.38 -21.63
C PHE A 164 15.55 -1.32 -20.41
N ALA A 165 16.70 -1.63 -19.84
CA ALA A 165 16.82 -2.43 -18.61
C ALA A 165 16.15 -1.75 -17.41
N VAL A 166 16.41 -0.45 -17.20
CA VAL A 166 15.78 0.32 -16.12
C VAL A 166 14.27 0.37 -16.31
N PHE A 167 13.79 0.60 -17.54
CA PHE A 167 12.37 0.63 -17.86
C PHE A 167 11.70 -0.73 -17.59
N THR A 168 12.30 -1.83 -18.06
CA THR A 168 11.74 -3.18 -17.85
C THR A 168 11.70 -3.58 -16.38
N VAL A 169 12.77 -3.32 -15.61
CA VAL A 169 12.78 -3.56 -14.15
C VAL A 169 11.72 -2.72 -13.45
N THR A 170 11.60 -1.45 -13.79
CA THR A 170 10.58 -0.55 -13.21
C THR A 170 9.18 -1.05 -13.52
N LEU A 171 8.92 -1.48 -14.75
CA LEU A 171 7.64 -2.05 -15.17
C LEU A 171 7.28 -3.31 -14.35
N ILE A 172 8.24 -4.22 -14.16
CA ILE A 172 8.06 -5.42 -13.34
C ILE A 172 7.68 -5.04 -11.92
N ILE A 173 8.41 -4.11 -11.29
CA ILE A 173 8.13 -3.65 -9.92
C ILE A 173 6.73 -3.04 -9.83
N VAL A 174 6.35 -2.16 -10.77
CA VAL A 174 5.04 -1.51 -10.81
C VAL A 174 3.92 -2.54 -10.94
N ILE A 175 4.08 -3.53 -11.82
CA ILE A 175 3.10 -4.62 -12.00
C ILE A 175 3.00 -5.47 -10.73
N SER A 176 4.13 -5.81 -10.11
CA SER A 176 4.16 -6.57 -8.85
C SER A 176 3.44 -5.82 -7.73
N LEU A 177 3.73 -4.53 -7.54
CA LEU A 177 3.06 -3.68 -6.53
C LEU A 177 1.56 -3.55 -6.81
N TYR A 178 1.16 -3.39 -8.08
CA TYR A 178 -0.24 -3.38 -8.47
C TYR A 178 -0.94 -4.71 -8.17
N PHE A 179 -0.27 -5.84 -8.41
CA PHE A 179 -0.81 -7.16 -8.11
C PHE A 179 -0.93 -7.40 -6.60
N PHE A 180 0.06 -6.99 -5.81
CA PHE A 180 -0.01 -6.96 -4.35
C PHE A 180 -1.19 -6.11 -3.86
N TYR A 181 -1.39 -4.93 -4.43
CA TYR A 181 -2.57 -4.10 -4.16
C TYR A 181 -3.86 -4.86 -4.49
N ARG A 182 -3.96 -5.46 -5.68
CA ARG A 182 -5.15 -6.21 -6.08
C ARG A 182 -5.43 -7.40 -5.16
N LEU A 183 -4.39 -8.08 -4.68
CA LEU A 183 -4.51 -9.20 -3.74
C LEU A 183 -4.94 -8.74 -2.34
N LEU A 184 -4.20 -7.80 -1.74
CA LEU A 184 -4.49 -7.24 -0.41
C LEU A 184 -5.92 -6.70 -0.38
N TYR A 185 -6.29 -5.88 -1.36
CA TYR A 185 -7.59 -5.24 -1.37
C TYR A 185 -8.68 -6.17 -1.88
N GLY A 186 -8.45 -6.94 -2.94
CA GLY A 186 -9.46 -7.86 -3.49
C GLY A 186 -9.91 -8.92 -2.49
N PHE A 187 -8.98 -9.52 -1.75
CA PHE A 187 -9.30 -10.57 -0.78
C PHE A 187 -10.00 -10.00 0.46
N LEU A 188 -9.48 -8.92 1.04
CA LEU A 188 -10.07 -8.33 2.25
C LEU A 188 -11.42 -7.65 1.96
N LEU A 189 -11.59 -7.00 0.79
CA LEU A 189 -12.83 -6.30 0.45
C LEU A 189 -13.97 -7.25 0.07
N ARG A 190 -13.70 -8.33 -0.69
CA ARG A 190 -14.75 -9.29 -1.07
C ARG A 190 -15.41 -9.89 0.16
N ARG A 191 -14.61 -10.25 1.17
CA ARG A 191 -15.12 -10.77 2.45
C ARG A 191 -15.98 -9.75 3.19
N LEU A 192 -15.65 -8.46 3.12
CA LEU A 192 -16.43 -7.43 3.78
C LEU A 192 -17.75 -7.11 3.05
N LYS A 193 -17.72 -7.08 1.71
CA LYS A 193 -18.90 -6.81 0.88
C LYS A 193 -19.93 -7.94 1.00
N LYS A 194 -19.47 -9.19 0.96
CA LYS A 194 -20.34 -10.36 1.13
C LYS A 194 -21.05 -10.33 2.49
N ASN A 195 -20.29 -10.08 3.56
CA ASN A 195 -20.86 -9.93 4.90
C ASN A 195 -21.86 -8.75 5.02
N TYR A 196 -21.72 -7.70 4.22
CA TYR A 196 -22.67 -6.58 4.17
C TYR A 196 -23.95 -6.92 3.41
N GLU A 197 -23.85 -7.58 2.26
CA GLU A 197 -25.02 -8.00 1.49
C GLU A 197 -25.88 -8.99 2.30
N GLU A 198 -25.24 -9.91 3.03
CA GLU A 198 -25.90 -10.81 3.97
C GLU A 198 -26.61 -10.04 5.11
N LEU A 199 -25.99 -9.00 5.67
CA LEU A 199 -26.61 -8.14 6.69
C LEU A 199 -27.77 -7.31 6.15
N LYS A 200 -27.69 -6.82 4.91
CA LYS A 200 -28.75 -6.02 4.27
C LYS A 200 -29.97 -6.86 3.90
N GLN A 201 -29.78 -8.15 3.59
CA GLN A 201 -30.88 -9.10 3.34
C GLN A 201 -31.60 -9.53 4.63
N LEU A 202 -30.98 -9.32 5.79
CA LEU A 202 -31.56 -9.60 7.11
C LEU A 202 -32.29 -8.38 7.71
N GLN A 203 -32.27 -7.22 7.02
CA GLN A 203 -33.18 -6.09 7.27
C GLN A 203 -34.47 -6.26 6.46
#